data_AF-A0A8T6Q540-F1
#
_entry.id   AF-A0A8T6Q540-F1
#
_cell.length_a   1.000
_cell.length_b   1.000
_cell.length_c   1.000
_cell.angle_alpha   90.00
_cell.angle_beta   90.00
_cell.angle_gamma   90.00
#
_symmetry.space_group_name_H-M   'P 1'
#
loop_
_entity.id
_entity.type
_entity.pdbx_description
1 polymer ?
#
loop_
_entity_poly.entity_id
_entity_poly.type
_entity_poly.pdbx_seq_one_letter_code
_entity_poly.pdbx_strand_id
1 'polypeptide(L)' 'PKSQDAVALQQIKERGALPMIDRGDIRQAFDRCSNIWASLPGAGYGQFEHKVDSLIEKFKESGGTVREIQLYE' A
#
# COMPACT_ATOMS: atom_id res chain seq x y z
N PRO A 1 -17.39 -10.55 1.36
CA PRO A 1 -16.18 -10.69 0.52
C PRO A 1 -16.16 -9.68 -0.64
N LYS A 2 -16.93 -9.87 -1.72
CA LYS A 2 -16.90 -8.99 -2.91
C LYS A 2 -17.19 -7.52 -2.63
N SER A 3 -18.14 -7.23 -1.73
CA SER A 3 -18.46 -5.85 -1.36
C SER A 3 -17.35 -5.16 -0.57
N GLN A 4 -16.61 -5.91 0.26
CA GLN A 4 -15.48 -5.37 1.01
C GLN A 4 -14.33 -5.04 0.05
N ASP A 5 -14.04 -5.93 -0.90
CA ASP A 5 -13.02 -5.71 -1.92
C ASP A 5 -13.36 -4.51 -2.81
N ALA A 6 -14.63 -4.39 -3.22
CA ALA A 6 -15.10 -3.27 -4.03
C ALA A 6 -14.90 -1.92 -3.30
N VAL A 7 -15.22 -1.87 -2.00
CA VAL A 7 -15.01 -0.66 -1.19
C VAL A 7 -13.53 -0.38 -0.97
N ALA A 8 -12.71 -1.41 -0.73
CA ALA A 8 -11.26 -1.24 -0.59
C ALA A 8 -10.64 -0.68 -1.88
N LEU A 9 -10.96 -1.25 -3.03
CA LEU A 9 -10.49 -0.78 -4.34
C LEU A 9 -10.98 0.64 -4.65
N GLN A 10 -12.22 0.97 -4.30
CA GLN A 10 -12.76 2.32 -4.48
C GLN A 10 -12.03 3.36 -3.61
N GLN A 11 -11.75 3.05 -2.33
CA GLN A 11 -10.99 3.94 -1.46
C GLN A 11 -9.54 4.13 -1.96
N ILE A 12 -8.88 3.06 -2.42
CA ILE A 12 -7.55 3.13 -3.05
C ILE A 12 -7.58 4.01 -4.31
N LYS A 13 -8.64 3.89 -5.11
CA LYS A 13 -8.88 4.74 -6.29
C LYS A 13 -9.02 6.20 -5.91
N GLU A 14 -9.80 6.51 -4.88
CA GLU A 14 -10.02 7.87 -4.38
C GLU A 14 -8.76 8.52 -3.77
N ARG A 15 -7.75 7.73 -3.39
CA ARG A 15 -6.42 8.22 -3.01
C ARG A 15 -5.46 8.38 -4.18
N GLY A 16 -5.84 7.92 -5.38
CA GLY A 16 -4.98 7.92 -6.56
C GLY A 16 -3.84 6.91 -6.46
N ALA A 17 -4.01 5.85 -5.65
CA ALA A 17 -2.98 4.84 -5.44
C ALA A 17 -3.06 3.68 -6.46
N LEU A 18 -4.17 3.51 -7.19
CA LEU A 18 -4.28 2.47 -8.22
C LEU A 18 -3.16 2.53 -9.28
N PRO A 19 -2.86 3.69 -9.91
CA PRO A 19 -1.77 3.76 -10.88
C PRO A 19 -0.40 3.49 -10.26
N MET A 20 -0.25 3.71 -8.94
CA MET A 20 0.98 3.39 -8.21
C MET A 20 1.15 1.89 -8.02
N ILE A 21 0.05 1.18 -7.71
CA ILE A 21 0.04 -0.27 -7.61
C ILE A 21 0.34 -0.88 -8.99
N ASP A 22 -0.32 -0.40 -10.04
CA ASP A 22 -0.15 -0.92 -11.40
C ASP A 22 1.30 -0.78 -11.92
N ARG A 23 1.98 0.31 -11.57
CA ARG A 23 3.40 0.54 -11.95
C ARG A 23 4.42 -0.06 -10.97
N GLY A 24 3.97 -0.71 -9.90
CA GLY A 24 4.81 -1.33 -8.88
C GLY A 24 5.38 -0.37 -7.82
N ASP A 25 4.93 0.88 -7.76
CA ASP A 25 5.36 1.88 -6.76
C ASP A 25 4.64 1.67 -5.41
N ILE A 26 4.76 0.47 -4.84
CA ILE A 26 3.95 0.01 -3.69
C ILE A 26 4.20 0.82 -2.41
N ARG A 27 5.43 1.29 -2.19
CA ARG A 27 5.74 2.19 -1.06
C ARG A 27 4.88 3.45 -1.07
N GLN A 28 4.76 4.08 -2.23
CA GLN A 28 3.93 5.28 -2.40
C GLN A 28 2.43 4.93 -2.29
N ALA A 29 2.01 3.76 -2.77
CA ALA A 29 0.63 3.31 -2.63
C ALA A 29 0.22 3.15 -1.15
N PHE A 30 1.08 2.56 -0.31
CA PHE A 30 0.82 2.43 1.13
C PHE A 30 0.76 3.78 1.83
N ASP A 31 1.72 4.67 1.55
CA ASP A 31 1.72 6.03 2.10
C ASP A 31 0.41 6.77 1.78
N ARG A 32 -0.05 6.69 0.53
CA ARG A 32 -1.29 7.32 0.08
C ARG A 32 -2.57 6.73 0.69
N CYS A 33 -2.49 5.50 1.19
CA CYS A 33 -3.61 4.81 1.82
C CYS A 33 -3.52 4.79 3.36
N SER A 34 -2.45 5.34 3.95
CA SER A 34 -2.20 5.34 5.40
C SER A 34 -3.35 5.92 6.21
N ASN A 35 -4.00 6.96 5.68
CA ASN A 35 -5.14 7.62 6.32
C ASN A 35 -6.47 6.81 6.27
N ILE A 36 -6.49 5.64 5.61
CA ILE A 36 -7.67 4.77 5.53
C ILE A 36 -7.54 3.61 6.51
N TRP A 37 -6.35 3.03 6.62
CA TRP A 37 -6.08 1.87 7.47
C TRP A 37 -5.04 2.20 8.54
N ALA A 38 -5.47 2.18 9.80
CA ALA A 38 -4.63 2.49 10.96
C ALA A 38 -3.40 1.58 11.13
N SER A 39 -3.39 0.42 10.46
CA SER A 39 -2.28 -0.53 10.50
C SER A 39 -1.17 -0.23 9.48
N LEU A 40 -1.40 0.73 8.56
CA LEU A 40 -0.39 1.15 7.60
C LEU A 40 0.58 2.15 8.25
N PRO A 41 1.84 2.17 7.78
CA PRO A 41 2.83 3.12 8.26
C PRO A 41 2.39 4.56 7.93
N GLY A 42 2.52 5.46 8.91
CA GLY A 42 2.15 6.87 8.78
C GLY A 42 0.65 7.17 8.98
N ALA A 43 -0.13 6.18 9.45
CA ALA A 43 -1.56 6.36 9.65
C ALA A 43 -1.88 7.31 10.83
N GLY A 44 -1.03 7.36 11.85
CA GLY A 44 -1.10 8.39 12.90
C GLY A 44 -2.26 8.23 13.88
N TYR A 45 -2.95 7.09 13.85
CA TYR A 45 -4.08 6.79 14.76
C TYR A 45 -3.67 6.33 16.16
N GLY A 46 -2.36 6.33 16.47
CA GLY A 46 -1.83 5.86 17.77
C GLY A 46 -2.01 4.35 18.01
N GLN A 47 -2.24 3.58 16.94
CA GLN A 47 -2.33 2.12 16.95
C GLN A 47 -1.01 1.50 16.45
N PHE A 48 -0.89 0.18 16.53
CA PHE A 48 0.26 -0.53 15.98
C PHE A 48 0.28 -0.43 14.45
N GLU A 49 1.34 0.16 13.91
CA GLU A 49 1.60 0.28 12.48
C GLU A 49 2.59 -0.80 12.02
N HIS A 50 2.30 -1.46 10.89
CA HIS A 50 3.24 -2.40 10.29
C HIS A 50 4.39 -1.67 9.59
N LYS A 51 5.58 -2.29 9.63
CA LYS A 51 6.73 -1.80 8.85
C LYS A 51 6.44 -1.92 7.36
N VAL A 52 6.75 -0.86 6.61
CA VAL A 52 6.54 -0.82 5.16
C VAL A 52 7.25 -1.98 4.43
N ASP A 53 8.44 -2.38 4.90
CA ASP A 53 9.20 -3.48 4.29
C ASP A 53 8.50 -4.83 4.46
N SER A 54 7.93 -5.11 5.64
CA SER A 54 7.16 -6.33 5.88
C SER A 54 5.89 -6.40 5.02
N LEU A 55 5.24 -5.25 4.79
CA LEU A 55 4.08 -5.16 3.89
C LEU A 55 4.48 -5.41 2.42
N ILE A 56 5.65 -4.92 2.02
CA ILE A 56 6.21 -5.16 0.67
C ILE A 56 6.56 -6.62 0.48
N GLU A 57 7.21 -7.25 1.45
CA GLU A 57 7.48 -8.70 1.43
C GLU A 57 6.17 -9.46 1.25
N LYS A 58 5.13 -9.11 2.02
CA LYS A 58 3.83 -9.78 1.91
C LYS A 58 3.15 -9.56 0.56
N PHE A 59 3.31 -8.36 -0.03
CA PHE A 59 2.83 -8.06 -1.38
C PHE A 59 3.55 -8.90 -2.43
N LYS A 60 4.88 -9.06 -2.32
CA LYS A 60 5.69 -9.93 -3.20
C LYS A 60 5.29 -11.40 -3.05
N GLU A 61 5.13 -11.90 -1.82
CA GLU A 61 4.65 -13.27 -1.55
C GLU A 61 3.27 -13.55 -2.16
N SER A 62 2.43 -12.50 -2.26
CA SER A 62 1.10 -12.59 -2.88
C SER A 62 1.15 -12.52 -4.41
N GLY A 63 2.34 -12.51 -5.02
CA GLY A 63 2.55 -12.45 -6.48
C GLY A 63 2.62 -11.04 -7.06
N GLY A 64 2.62 -10.01 -6.22
CA GLY A 64 2.72 -8.62 -6.65
C GLY A 64 4.14 -8.22 -7.07
N THR A 65 4.25 -7.37 -8.09
CA THR A 65 5.55 -6.84 -8.56
C THR A 65 5.81 -5.48 -7.93
N VAL A 66 6.99 -5.32 -7.35
CA VAL A 66 7.43 -4.07 -6.72
C VAL A 66 8.56 -3.50 -7.54
N ARG A 67 8.42 -2.24 -7.96
CA ARG A 67 9.50 -1.50 -8.59
C ARG A 67 10.53 -1.16 -7.53
N GLU A 68 11.70 -1.76 -7.62
CA GLU A 68 12.84 -1.36 -6.80
C GLU A 68 13.47 -0.12 -7.44
N ILE A 69 13.48 0.99 -6.71
CA ILE A 69 14.28 2.15 -7.13
C ILE A 69 15.71 1.80 -6.74
N GLN A 70 16.52 1.53 -7.76
CA GLN A 70 17.96 1.44 -7.62
C GLN A 70 18.44 2.85 -7.25
N LEU A 71 18.72 3.08 -5.97
CA LEU A 71 19.42 4.28 -5.53
C LEU A 71 20.82 4.17 -6.15
N TYR A 72 21.11 4.99 -7.17
CA TYR A 72 22.48 5.21 -7.60
C TYR A 72 23.19 5.95 -6.46
N GLU A 73 24.25 5.34 -5.92
CA GLU A 73 25.17 5.96 -4.94
C GLU A 73 25.90 7.17 -5.54
#